data_AF-A0A0C9TSY8-F1
#
_entry.id   AF-A0A0C9TSY8-F1
#
_cell.length_a   1.000
_cell.length_b   1.000
_cell.length_c   1.000
_cell.angle_alpha   90.00
_cell.angle_beta   90.00
_cell.angle_gamma   90.00
#
_symmetry.space_group_name_H-M   'P 1'
#
loop_
_entity.id
_entity.type
_entity.pdbx_description
1 polymer ?
#
loop_
_entity_poly.entity_id
_entity_poly.type
_entity_poly.pdbx_seq_one_letter_code
_entity_poly.pdbx_strand_id
1 'polypeptide(L)'
;FHYEPYRLLWNPAHKSRETAVYGELYTSKAFLEAHRQLQDQPPESECDLPRRIVALMFWSDATQLTSFGEAKLWPLYLYFGNDTKYERSQPSSNLCAHVAYFQTLPDSFKDFVLENVGDKVPSDPFFTHCHRELFHAQWHKLLNDEFVHAYEHGILLMCSD
;
A
#
# COMPACT_ATOMS: atom_id res chain seq x y z
N PHE A 1 15.79 5.69 4.44
CA PHE A 1 15.47 4.37 3.85
C PHE A 1 16.30 3.22 4.44
N HIS A 2 15.67 2.27 5.13
CA HIS A 2 16.31 1.08 5.72
C HIS A 2 16.12 -0.16 4.85
N TYR A 3 17.21 -0.68 4.29
CA TYR A 3 17.18 -1.91 3.48
C TYR A 3 17.36 -3.18 4.30
N GLU A 4 18.17 -3.10 5.37
CA GLU A 4 18.45 -4.24 6.24
C GLU A 4 17.55 -4.24 7.47
N PRO A 5 16.84 -5.34 7.74
CA PRO A 5 16.07 -5.47 8.95
C PRO A 5 16.95 -5.87 10.13
N TYR A 6 16.48 -5.57 11.34
CA TYR A 6 17.14 -5.98 12.57
C TYR A 6 16.13 -6.20 13.69
N ARG A 7 16.53 -6.99 14.70
CA ARG A 7 15.72 -7.17 15.91
C ARG A 7 16.03 -6.06 16.90
N LEU A 8 15.02 -5.29 17.26
CA LEU A 8 15.10 -4.35 18.37
C LEU A 8 14.60 -5.03 19.64
N LEU A 9 15.51 -5.23 20.60
CA LEU A 9 15.24 -5.95 21.84
C LEU A 9 15.46 -5.04 23.05
N TRP A 10 14.53 -5.08 24.01
CA TRP A 10 14.67 -4.42 25.30
C TRP A 10 15.13 -5.42 26.34
N ASN A 11 16.27 -5.11 26.99
CA ASN A 11 16.91 -5.97 27.98
C ASN A 11 17.18 -5.21 29.30
N PRO A 12 16.17 -5.03 30.17
CA PRO A 12 16.37 -4.38 31.45
C PRO A 12 16.89 -5.37 32.50
N ALA A 13 17.74 -4.88 33.42
CA ALA A 13 18.39 -5.71 34.44
C ALA A 13 17.42 -6.53 35.33
N HIS A 14 16.16 -6.10 35.46
CA HIS A 14 15.14 -6.79 36.26
C HIS A 14 14.36 -7.87 35.50
N LYS A 15 14.61 -8.08 34.20
CA LYS A 15 13.99 -9.14 33.41
C LYS A 15 14.98 -10.24 33.07
N SER A 16 14.54 -11.48 33.18
CA SER A 16 15.32 -12.67 32.82
C SER A 16 15.33 -12.96 31.32
N ARG A 17 14.51 -12.27 30.52
CA ARG A 17 14.39 -12.45 29.07
C ARG A 17 14.27 -11.11 28.37
N GLU A 18 14.95 -11.03 27.23
CA GLU A 18 14.82 -9.93 26.29
C GLU A 18 13.38 -9.86 25.75
N THR A 19 12.88 -8.65 25.57
CA THR A 19 11.54 -8.40 25.03
C THR A 19 11.66 -7.72 23.66
N ALA A 20 11.01 -8.26 22.62
CA ALA A 20 10.97 -7.58 21.32
C ALA A 20 10.23 -6.25 21.43
N VAL A 21 10.83 -5.19 20.88
CA VAL A 21 10.25 -3.85 20.87
C VAL A 21 9.42 -3.67 19.61
N TYR A 22 8.18 -3.23 19.78
CA TYR A 22 7.34 -2.80 18.66
C TYR A 22 7.71 -1.38 18.27
N GLY A 23 8.10 -1.20 17.02
CA GLY A 23 8.59 0.07 16.51
C GLY A 23 8.36 0.16 15.02
N GLU A 24 9.43 0.05 14.26
CA GLU A 24 9.44 0.27 12.83
C GLU A 24 9.04 -0.99 12.05
N LEU A 25 8.62 -0.82 10.80
CA LEU A 25 8.22 -1.98 9.99
C LEU A 25 9.42 -2.89 9.72
N TYR A 26 10.59 -2.33 9.41
CA TYR A 26 11.83 -3.08 9.19
C TYR A 26 12.40 -3.73 10.47
N THR A 27 11.85 -3.44 11.66
CA THR A 27 12.15 -4.18 12.89
C THR A 27 11.07 -5.19 13.26
N SER A 28 9.99 -5.27 12.48
CA SER A 28 8.87 -6.17 12.74
C SER A 28 9.20 -7.61 12.37
N LYS A 29 8.52 -8.56 13.02
CA LYS A 29 8.62 -9.98 12.67
C LYS A 29 8.24 -10.25 11.21
N ALA A 30 7.24 -9.55 10.69
CA ALA A 30 6.77 -9.73 9.31
C ALA A 30 7.84 -9.34 8.28
N PHE A 31 8.51 -8.20 8.48
CA PHE A 31 9.58 -7.77 7.57
C PHE A 31 10.81 -8.68 7.69
N LEU A 32 11.19 -9.09 8.90
CA LEU A 32 12.29 -10.05 9.12
C LEU A 32 12.01 -11.40 8.43
N GLU A 33 10.77 -11.88 8.48
CA GLU A 33 10.34 -13.10 7.78
C GLU A 33 10.41 -12.92 6.26
N ALA A 34 9.81 -11.84 5.72
CA ALA A 34 9.81 -11.57 4.29
C ALA A 34 11.25 -11.43 3.75
N HIS A 35 12.12 -10.74 4.48
CA HIS A 35 13.52 -10.61 4.10
C HIS A 35 14.24 -11.96 4.10
N ARG A 36 14.04 -12.81 5.12
CA ARG A 36 14.62 -14.16 5.13
C ARG A 36 14.10 -15.00 3.96
N GLN A 37 12.80 -15.00 3.70
CA GLN A 37 12.21 -15.73 2.58
C GLN A 37 12.82 -15.31 1.24
N LEU A 38 13.05 -14.01 1.04
CA LEU A 38 13.75 -13.50 -0.15
C LEU A 38 15.21 -13.99 -0.20
N GLN A 39 15.94 -14.00 0.92
CA GLN A 39 17.32 -14.49 0.91
C GLN A 39 17.42 -16.00 0.67
N ASP A 40 16.45 -16.77 1.16
CA ASP A 40 16.40 -18.23 1.01
C ASP A 40 16.00 -18.67 -0.42
N GLN A 41 15.41 -17.78 -1.22
CA GLN A 41 15.10 -18.04 -2.63
C GLN A 41 16.36 -18.12 -3.50
N PRO A 42 16.32 -18.85 -4.63
CA PRO A 42 17.38 -18.79 -5.63
C PRO A 42 17.60 -17.34 -6.11
N PRO A 43 18.85 -16.92 -6.40
CA PRO A 43 19.10 -15.67 -7.08
C PRO A 43 18.42 -15.62 -8.45
N GLU A 44 18.03 -14.43 -8.89
CA GLU A 44 17.57 -14.21 -10.26
C GLU A 44 18.69 -14.49 -11.26
N SER A 45 18.33 -15.02 -12.43
CA SER A 45 19.32 -15.36 -13.46
C SER A 45 20.10 -14.11 -13.86
N GLU A 46 21.43 -14.23 -13.90
CA GLU A 46 22.33 -13.14 -14.31
C GLU A 46 22.31 -11.89 -13.40
N CYS A 47 21.77 -12.01 -12.18
CA CYS A 47 21.78 -10.93 -11.18
C CYS A 47 22.51 -11.37 -9.90
N ASP A 48 23.62 -10.69 -9.59
CA ASP A 48 24.43 -10.90 -8.38
C ASP A 48 24.25 -9.78 -7.34
N LEU A 49 23.31 -8.87 -7.58
CA LEU A 49 23.09 -7.71 -6.73
C LEU A 49 22.43 -8.08 -5.39
N PRO A 50 22.67 -7.27 -4.33
CA PRO A 50 22.02 -7.49 -3.05
C PRO A 50 20.49 -7.39 -3.17
N ARG A 51 19.78 -8.48 -2.86
CA ARG A 51 18.32 -8.52 -2.86
C ARG A 51 17.76 -7.91 -1.58
N ARG A 52 16.84 -6.96 -1.67
CA ARG A 52 16.29 -6.22 -0.53
C ARG A 52 14.77 -6.09 -0.63
N ILE A 53 14.13 -6.00 0.54
CA ILE A 53 12.67 -5.80 0.62
C ILE A 53 12.38 -4.30 0.57
N VAL A 54 11.53 -3.90 -0.37
CA VAL A 54 10.87 -2.59 -0.38
C VAL A 54 9.43 -2.79 0.06
N ALA A 55 9.10 -2.27 1.24
CA ALA A 55 7.76 -2.38 1.79
C ALA A 55 6.87 -1.23 1.29
N LEU A 56 5.78 -1.58 0.62
CA LEU A 56 4.78 -0.63 0.16
C LEU A 56 3.65 -0.51 1.19
N MET A 57 3.31 0.71 1.59
CA MET A 57 2.20 1.00 2.51
C MET A 57 1.19 1.91 1.84
N PHE A 58 0.10 1.30 1.38
CA PHE A 58 -0.99 1.99 0.69
C PHE A 58 -2.02 2.54 1.66
N TRP A 59 -2.48 3.75 1.40
CA TRP A 59 -3.59 4.40 2.11
C TRP A 59 -4.53 5.05 1.10
N SER A 60 -5.82 5.06 1.39
CA SER A 60 -6.78 5.73 0.54
C SER A 60 -7.95 6.21 1.39
N ASP A 61 -8.33 7.46 1.18
CA ASP A 61 -9.48 8.11 1.79
C ASP A 61 -10.17 9.00 0.77
N ALA A 62 -11.50 9.07 0.83
CA ALA A 62 -12.26 9.99 0.00
C ALA A 62 -12.18 11.39 0.62
N THR A 63 -11.62 12.34 -0.13
CA THR A 63 -11.44 13.73 0.28
C THR A 63 -12.45 14.63 -0.43
N GLN A 64 -13.09 15.52 0.32
CA GLN A 64 -13.91 16.59 -0.25
C GLN A 64 -12.99 17.78 -0.57
N LEU A 65 -12.93 18.20 -1.82
CA LEU A 65 -11.98 19.23 -2.29
C LEU A 65 -12.37 20.65 -1.88
N THR A 66 -13.66 20.88 -1.60
CA THR A 66 -14.21 22.21 -1.38
C THR A 66 -15.22 22.20 -0.24
N SER A 67 -15.17 23.21 0.64
CA SER A 67 -16.18 23.42 1.69
C SER A 67 -17.59 23.67 1.12
N PHE A 68 -17.67 24.11 -0.14
CA PHE A 68 -18.91 24.27 -0.90
C PHE A 68 -18.73 23.67 -2.29
N GLY A 69 -19.54 22.66 -2.63
CA GLY A 69 -19.45 21.94 -3.90
C GLY A 69 -19.35 20.42 -3.71
N GLU A 70 -19.65 19.68 -4.78
CA GLU A 70 -19.67 18.22 -4.80
C GLU A 70 -18.36 17.60 -5.32
N ALA A 71 -17.33 18.43 -5.56
CA ALA A 71 -16.03 17.96 -6.01
C ALA A 71 -15.38 17.06 -4.96
N LYS A 72 -15.27 15.78 -5.29
CA LYS A 72 -14.64 14.74 -4.48
C LYS A 72 -13.40 14.24 -5.19
N LEU A 73 -12.34 13.96 -4.42
CA LEU A 73 -11.14 13.28 -4.89
C LEU A 73 -10.98 12.02 -4.07
N TRP A 74 -10.59 10.93 -4.72
CA TRP A 74 -10.28 9.69 -4.02
C TRP A 74 -8.84 9.26 -4.30
N PRO A 75 -7.87 9.88 -3.62
CA PRO A 75 -6.46 9.56 -3.81
C PRO A 75 -6.07 8.18 -3.28
N LEU A 76 -5.06 7.60 -3.91
CA LEU A 76 -4.25 6.50 -3.40
C LEU A 76 -2.86 7.04 -3.06
N TYR A 77 -2.50 6.92 -1.79
CA TYR A 77 -1.21 7.31 -1.25
C TYR A 77 -0.31 6.09 -1.06
N LEU A 78 0.97 6.27 -1.28
CA LEU A 78 2.01 5.30 -1.01
C LEU A 78 3.07 5.92 -0.10
N TYR A 79 3.37 5.21 0.99
CA TYR A 79 4.56 5.41 1.79
C TYR A 79 5.43 4.16 1.73
N PHE A 80 6.74 4.33 1.86
CA PHE A 80 7.64 3.19 2.06
C PHE A 80 7.73 2.83 3.54
N GLY A 81 7.54 1.56 3.85
CA GLY A 81 7.72 1.04 5.21
C GLY A 81 9.18 0.99 5.67
N ASN A 82 10.12 1.23 4.75
CA ASN A 82 11.55 1.32 4.98
C ASN A 82 11.97 2.67 5.59
N ASP A 83 11.14 3.70 5.49
CA ASP A 83 11.38 4.98 6.14
C ASP A 83 10.81 4.99 7.56
N THR A 84 11.44 5.77 8.43
CA THR A 84 11.04 5.80 9.84
C THR A 84 9.62 6.33 9.98
N LYS A 85 8.91 5.92 11.04
CA LYS A 85 7.64 6.55 11.42
C LYS A 85 7.78 8.05 11.62
N TYR A 86 8.91 8.48 12.18
CA TYR A 86 9.20 9.89 12.40
C TYR A 86 9.25 10.68 11.08
N GLU A 87 10.06 10.25 10.12
CA GLU A 87 10.17 10.93 8.82
C GLU A 87 8.85 10.91 8.06
N ARG A 88 8.11 9.79 8.09
CA ARG A 88 6.79 9.72 7.44
C ARG A 88 5.75 10.63 8.08
N SER A 89 5.89 10.91 9.37
CA SER A 89 5.03 11.85 10.10
C SER A 89 5.47 13.31 9.94
N GLN A 90 6.57 13.56 9.23
CA GLN A 90 7.11 14.89 9.00
C GLN A 90 6.75 15.35 7.57
N PRO A 91 5.82 16.30 7.39
CA PRO A 91 5.38 16.74 6.07
C PRO A 91 6.52 17.28 5.20
N SER A 92 7.52 17.94 5.78
CA SER A 92 8.67 18.48 5.06
C SER A 92 9.59 17.41 4.45
N SER A 93 9.45 16.15 4.85
CA SER A 93 10.20 15.02 4.29
C SER A 93 9.65 14.54 2.96
N ASN A 94 8.45 15.00 2.55
CA ASN A 94 7.82 14.71 1.26
C ASN A 94 7.76 13.20 0.91
N LEU A 95 7.56 12.33 1.91
CA LEU A 95 7.56 10.87 1.75
C LEU A 95 6.20 10.28 1.34
N CYS A 96 5.16 11.10 1.25
CA CYS A 96 3.83 10.70 0.81
C CYS A 96 3.72 10.84 -0.71
N ALA A 97 3.75 9.72 -1.44
CA ALA A 97 3.55 9.75 -2.89
C ALA A 97 2.06 9.56 -3.24
N HIS A 98 1.51 10.45 -4.07
CA HIS A 98 0.22 10.19 -4.72
C HIS A 98 0.47 9.29 -5.93
N VAL A 99 -0.06 8.07 -5.90
CA VAL A 99 0.22 7.08 -6.96
C VAL A 99 -0.97 6.85 -7.89
N ALA A 100 -2.19 7.19 -7.45
CA ALA A 100 -3.38 7.15 -8.30
C ALA A 100 -4.50 8.05 -7.75
N TYR A 101 -5.52 8.28 -8.57
CA TYR A 101 -6.80 8.88 -8.18
C TYR A 101 -7.93 7.98 -8.64
N PHE A 102 -8.63 7.38 -7.69
CA PHE A 102 -9.77 6.52 -7.96
C PHE A 102 -10.98 7.32 -8.43
N GLN A 103 -11.71 6.71 -9.36
CA GLN A 103 -13.01 7.11 -9.82
C GLN A 103 -14.08 6.58 -8.87
N THR A 104 -15.15 7.35 -8.73
CA THR A 104 -16.39 6.93 -8.09
C THR A 104 -17.40 6.50 -9.16
N LEU A 105 -18.47 5.79 -8.75
CA LEU A 105 -19.57 5.56 -9.68
C LEU A 105 -20.13 6.92 -10.14
N PRO A 106 -20.25 7.15 -11.45
CA PRO A 106 -20.82 8.39 -11.96
C PRO A 106 -22.33 8.42 -11.65
N ASP A 107 -22.91 9.61 -11.53
CA ASP A 107 -24.35 9.74 -11.25
C ASP A 107 -25.21 9.09 -12.35
N SER A 108 -24.73 9.13 -13.60
CA SER A 108 -25.36 8.44 -14.74
C SER A 108 -25.47 6.92 -14.58
N PHE A 109 -24.69 6.31 -13.68
CA PHE A 109 -24.85 4.90 -13.36
C PHE A 109 -26.18 4.60 -12.67
N LYS A 110 -26.69 5.52 -11.85
CA LYS A 110 -28.01 5.35 -11.22
C LYS A 110 -29.10 5.34 -12.28
N ASP A 111 -29.02 6.26 -13.24
CA ASP A 111 -29.96 6.35 -14.36
C ASP A 111 -29.93 5.06 -15.19
N PHE A 112 -28.73 4.58 -15.55
CA PHE A 112 -28.54 3.30 -16.23
C PHE A 112 -29.20 2.14 -15.48
N VAL A 113 -29.03 2.07 -14.16
CA VAL A 113 -29.63 0.98 -13.39
C VAL A 113 -31.16 1.08 -13.35
N LEU A 114 -31.72 2.28 -13.19
CA LEU A 114 -33.18 2.47 -13.21
C LEU A 114 -33.80 2.07 -14.55
N GLU A 115 -33.14 2.39 -15.66
CA GLU A 115 -33.59 2.01 -17.01
C GLU A 115 -33.60 0.48 -17.23
N ASN A 116 -32.72 -0.26 -16.56
CA ASN A 116 -32.51 -1.69 -16.79
C ASN A 116 -33.18 -2.61 -15.75
N VAL A 117 -33.58 -2.08 -14.59
CA VAL A 117 -34.15 -2.88 -13.48
C VAL A 117 -35.67 -2.64 -13.30
N GLY A 118 -36.25 -1.70 -14.07
CA GLY A 118 -37.68 -1.36 -14.03
C GLY A 118 -38.06 -0.51 -12.80
N ASP A 119 -39.31 -0.57 -12.36
CA ASP A 119 -39.88 0.32 -11.32
C ASP A 119 -39.30 0.14 -9.91
N LYS A 120 -38.36 -0.80 -9.70
CA LYS A 120 -37.77 -1.06 -8.40
C LYS A 120 -36.38 -0.45 -8.31
N VAL A 121 -36.28 0.62 -7.51
CA VAL A 121 -34.99 1.20 -7.14
C VAL A 121 -34.15 0.13 -6.42
N PRO A 122 -32.93 -0.16 -6.89
CA PRO A 122 -32.03 -1.07 -6.20
C PRO A 122 -31.73 -0.58 -4.79
N SER A 123 -31.73 -1.52 -3.83
CA SER A 123 -31.43 -1.23 -2.42
C SER A 123 -29.96 -0.86 -2.20
N ASP A 124 -29.65 -0.18 -1.08
CA ASP A 124 -28.27 0.19 -0.69
C ASP A 124 -27.22 -0.95 -0.79
N PRO A 125 -27.54 -2.24 -0.46
CA PRO A 125 -26.61 -3.35 -0.69
C PRO A 125 -26.13 -3.51 -2.14
N PHE A 126 -26.97 -3.20 -3.12
CA PHE A 126 -26.62 -3.27 -4.55
C PHE A 126 -25.55 -2.23 -4.89
N PHE A 127 -25.77 -0.96 -4.54
CA PHE A 127 -24.78 0.09 -4.79
C PHE A 127 -23.51 -0.13 -3.99
N THR A 128 -23.61 -0.62 -2.76
CA THR A 128 -22.45 -1.04 -1.96
C THR A 128 -21.62 -2.09 -2.70
N HIS A 129 -22.26 -3.08 -3.30
CA HIS A 129 -21.59 -4.08 -4.13
C HIS A 129 -20.91 -3.43 -5.35
N CYS A 130 -21.62 -2.60 -6.11
CA CYS A 130 -21.05 -1.91 -7.28
C CYS A 130 -19.84 -1.02 -6.93
N HIS A 131 -19.89 -0.29 -5.82
CA HIS A 131 -18.75 0.51 -5.35
C HIS A 131 -17.54 -0.36 -5.01
N ARG A 132 -17.77 -1.52 -4.37
CA ARG A 132 -16.70 -2.48 -4.07
C ARG A 132 -16.09 -3.07 -5.34
N GLU A 133 -16.91 -3.48 -6.30
CA GLU A 133 -16.42 -4.03 -7.57
C GLU A 133 -15.66 -2.97 -8.37
N LEU A 134 -16.13 -1.71 -8.38
CA LEU A 134 -15.39 -0.60 -8.98
C LEU A 134 -14.02 -0.38 -8.29
N PHE A 135 -13.97 -0.44 -6.96
CA PHE A 135 -12.71 -0.33 -6.22
C PHE A 135 -11.74 -1.46 -6.58
N HIS A 136 -12.21 -2.71 -6.61
CA HIS A 136 -11.39 -3.86 -7.01
C HIS A 136 -10.93 -3.78 -8.47
N ALA A 137 -11.80 -3.35 -9.39
CA ALA A 137 -11.45 -3.20 -10.80
C ALA A 137 -10.32 -2.18 -11.00
N GLN A 138 -10.35 -1.08 -10.23
CA GLN A 138 -9.28 -0.07 -10.28
C GLN A 138 -7.97 -0.61 -9.70
N TRP A 139 -8.00 -1.34 -8.58
CA TRP A 139 -6.82 -2.02 -8.05
C TRP A 139 -6.22 -3.03 -9.03
N HIS A 140 -7.07 -3.79 -9.72
CA HIS A 140 -6.61 -4.73 -10.75
C HIS A 140 -5.88 -4.04 -11.90
N LYS A 141 -6.22 -2.77 -12.21
CA LYS A 141 -5.47 -1.97 -13.20
C LYS A 141 -4.12 -1.49 -12.67
N LEU A 142 -4.02 -1.19 -11.38
CA LEU A 142 -2.77 -0.73 -10.75
C LEU A 142 -1.80 -1.89 -10.51
N LEU A 143 -2.31 -3.04 -10.06
CA LEU A 143 -1.57 -4.27 -9.83
C LEU A 143 -1.58 -5.13 -11.09
N ASN A 144 -1.14 -4.53 -12.19
CA ASN A 144 -1.09 -5.17 -13.50
C ASN A 144 0.05 -6.22 -13.58
N ASP A 145 0.15 -6.91 -14.72
CA ASP A 145 1.15 -7.95 -14.93
C ASP A 145 2.60 -7.44 -14.78
N GLU A 146 2.86 -6.17 -15.15
CA GLU A 146 4.18 -5.54 -14.96
C GLU A 146 4.51 -5.36 -13.47
N PHE A 147 3.55 -4.89 -12.67
CA PHE A 147 3.72 -4.79 -11.22
C PHE A 147 3.93 -6.17 -10.59
N VAL A 148 3.12 -7.17 -10.97
CA VAL A 148 3.26 -8.53 -10.44
C VAL A 148 4.63 -9.11 -10.80
N HIS A 149 5.07 -8.93 -12.05
CA HIS A 149 6.40 -9.35 -12.47
C HIS A 149 7.51 -8.66 -11.65
N ALA A 150 7.41 -7.34 -11.46
CA ALA A 150 8.34 -6.58 -10.63
C ALA A 150 8.30 -6.99 -9.13
N TYR A 151 7.14 -7.41 -8.62
CA TYR A 151 6.97 -7.89 -7.26
C TYR A 151 7.61 -9.27 -7.05
N GLU A 152 7.50 -10.16 -8.04
CA GLU A 152 8.04 -11.52 -7.99
C GLU A 152 9.54 -11.58 -8.26
N HIS A 153 10.03 -10.83 -9.25
CA HIS A 153 11.43 -10.87 -9.70
C HIS A 153 12.28 -9.69 -9.21
N GLY A 154 11.64 -8.70 -8.60
CA GLY A 154 12.30 -7.46 -8.19
C GLY A 154 12.54 -6.50 -9.35
N ILE A 155 13.06 -5.32 -8.99
CA ILE A 155 13.52 -4.30 -9.92
C ILE A 155 14.91 -3.82 -9.52
N LEU A 156 15.70 -3.42 -10.50
CA LEU A 156 16.99 -2.79 -10.23
C LEU A 156 16.77 -1.40 -9.67
N LEU A 157 17.25 -1.18 -8.45
CA LEU A 157 17.26 0.13 -7.80
C LEU A 157 18.67 0.68 -7.81
N MET A 158 18.85 1.82 -8.47
CA MET A 158 20.07 2.60 -8.34
C MET A 158 20.07 3.25 -6.95
N CYS A 159 20.94 2.76 -6.07
CA CYS A 159 21.23 3.46 -4.83
C CYS A 159 22.02 4.73 -5.16
N SER A 160 21.73 5.81 -4.44
CA SER A 160 22.37 7.11 -4.62
C SER A 160 23.67 7.23 -3.82
N ASP A 161 24.43 6.14 -3.68
CA ASP A 161 25.68 6.13 -2.91
C ASP A 161 26.68 7.20 -3.38
#